data_AF-A0A420RJT5-F1
#
_entry.id   AF-A0A420RJT5-F1
#
_cell.length_a   1.000
_cell.length_b   1.000
_cell.length_c   1.000
_cell.angle_alpha   90.00
_cell.angle_beta   90.00
_cell.angle_gamma   90.00
#
_symmetry.space_group_name_H-M   'P 1'
#
loop_
_entity.id
_entity.type
_entity.pdbx_description
1 polymer ?
#
loop_
_entity_poly.entity_id
_entity_poly.type
_entity_poly.pdbx_seq_one_letter_code
_entity_poly.pdbx_strand_id
1 'polypeptide(L)'
;MDPVSAIGLASGILTFVEAGLKLVKIAYNIHNSLDGVLDDNRHRENVTSEVSKAALRLEVAGNARLTPEQESLSDLARKCKATSTDLVKALNQVQPKQSSSNPFKLLRYAVKAEIKAKDISELENRLKDYRDQLTLTLVDFSRVQSAGGFNELISLAKGNEATLKSMTQAIEHLRQSQLSAPDSIANTQAFSQFQRLLMVDEETRGVIYQDRILESLKFDEMQQRFDAVHSAHEDTFKWIYETTEVIKEDGDLSYMEKLRQEALKMQLESRERFIGWLLSQDPSLPIFHISGKLGSGKSTLMKFLCSHHKTEDALIKWAGAKKLAFTSFFFWRNGSKAQKSLDGLCRSILHDVLRERLDLIPEVFPGQWSQAKQGPWRVENRQEIPSSVIKGALERLLQNKKLYQQHRFCIFVDGLDEFEPGVQDGLDYIDLVNVLRQWTIHADGNLKLCLSSREEGVFMDEYESDPGFRLQDLTRFDMQNYVRSRLSNLENEDLKGEFVNDIPDKSSGIFLWTYLVVKTIRNKMTHKATSETLRKHLNMLPRGLESLFHHILQQLEPGDARKTLRIIDSLQTAKSIPLELPMLAFFLLDEYDRDLKFSLRDGLESYTIPDENVLKAQLRGMQETQIWLSK
;
A
#
# COMPACT_ATOMS: atom_id res chain seq x y z
N MET A 1 21.20 -22.63 38.50
CA MET A 1 21.47 -21.19 38.28
C MET A 1 20.85 -20.43 39.43
N ASP A 2 21.53 -19.44 40.03
CA ASP A 2 20.89 -18.60 41.05
C ASP A 2 19.84 -17.65 40.39
N PRO A 3 18.84 -17.15 41.14
CA PRO A 3 17.76 -16.32 40.59
C PRO A 3 18.25 -15.02 39.92
N VAL A 4 19.36 -14.45 40.38
CA VAL A 4 19.94 -13.22 39.82
C VAL A 4 20.55 -13.52 38.46
N SER A 5 21.26 -14.64 38.34
CA SER A 5 21.81 -15.11 37.08
C SER A 5 20.70 -15.45 36.07
N ALA A 6 19.56 -16.00 36.51
CA ALA A 6 18.41 -16.28 35.63
C ALA A 6 17.74 -14.98 35.12
N ILE A 7 17.54 -14.00 35.98
CA ILE A 7 16.98 -12.69 35.58
C ILE A 7 17.95 -11.93 34.68
N GLY A 8 19.25 -11.97 34.98
CA GLY A 8 20.30 -11.39 34.14
C GLY A 8 20.35 -12.04 32.75
N LEU A 9 20.20 -13.36 32.68
CA LEU A 9 20.13 -14.09 31.41
C LEU A 9 18.87 -13.73 30.61
N ALA A 10 17.71 -13.65 31.27
CA ALA A 10 16.45 -13.25 30.62
C ALA A 10 16.51 -11.82 30.07
N SER A 11 17.11 -10.88 30.83
CA SER A 11 17.34 -9.50 30.38
C SER A 11 18.28 -9.48 29.18
N GLY A 12 19.37 -10.26 29.20
CA GLY A 12 20.28 -10.40 28.06
C GLY A 12 19.61 -10.94 26.80
N ILE A 13 18.73 -11.95 26.94
CA ILE A 13 17.94 -12.50 25.83
C ILE A 13 17.03 -11.42 25.23
N LEU A 14 16.33 -10.65 26.07
CA LEU A 14 15.43 -9.60 25.60
C LEU A 14 16.19 -8.50 24.86
N THR A 15 17.27 -7.99 25.44
CA THR A 15 18.12 -6.96 24.80
C THR A 15 18.62 -7.44 23.44
N PHE A 16 19.02 -8.71 23.34
CA PHE A 16 19.45 -9.30 22.07
C PHE A 16 18.31 -9.36 21.04
N VAL A 17 17.13 -9.86 21.44
CA VAL A 17 15.99 -10.01 20.52
C VAL A 17 15.52 -8.66 19.97
N GLU A 18 15.47 -7.63 20.80
CA GLU A 18 15.05 -6.28 20.39
C GLU A 18 16.10 -5.61 19.48
N ALA A 19 17.37 -5.68 19.86
CA ALA A 19 18.45 -5.17 19.03
C ALA A 19 18.49 -5.90 17.67
N GLY A 20 18.23 -7.21 17.66
CA GLY A 20 18.10 -8.01 16.44
C GLY A 20 16.93 -7.58 15.55
N LEU A 21 15.74 -7.34 16.13
CA LEU A 21 14.56 -6.88 15.38
C LEU A 21 14.78 -5.49 14.77
N LYS A 22 15.41 -4.56 15.51
CA LYS A 22 15.83 -3.26 14.96
C LYS A 22 16.80 -3.41 13.79
N LEU A 23 17.78 -4.30 13.94
CA LEU A 23 18.80 -4.55 12.92
C LEU A 23 18.18 -5.14 11.63
N VAL A 24 17.18 -6.02 11.77
CA VAL A 24 16.39 -6.57 10.66
C VAL A 24 15.58 -5.47 9.95
N LYS A 25 14.92 -4.57 10.70
CA LYS A 25 14.21 -3.41 10.11
C LYS A 25 15.16 -2.47 9.34
N ILE A 26 16.35 -2.20 9.88
CA ILE A 26 17.38 -1.40 9.18
C ILE A 26 17.83 -2.09 7.89
N ALA A 27 18.05 -3.42 7.93
CA ALA A 27 18.40 -4.19 6.73
C ALA A 27 17.29 -4.15 5.67
N TYR A 28 16.02 -4.19 6.08
CA TYR A 28 14.86 -4.06 5.20
C TYR A 28 14.76 -2.66 4.58
N ASN A 29 15.03 -1.60 5.34
CA ASN A 29 15.03 -0.22 4.84
C ASN A 29 16.16 0.04 3.83
N ILE A 30 17.38 -0.45 4.12
CA ILE A 30 18.52 -0.38 3.18
C ILE A 30 18.23 -1.19 1.90
N HIS A 31 17.43 -2.27 1.99
CA HIS A 31 17.02 -3.05 0.83
C HIS A 31 16.05 -2.28 -0.08
N ASN A 32 15.18 -1.45 0.49
CA ASN A 32 14.12 -0.73 -0.22
C ASN A 32 14.46 0.73 -0.59
N SER A 33 15.54 1.31 -0.05
CA SER A 33 15.95 2.69 -0.29
C SER A 33 17.10 2.78 -1.31
N LEU A 34 16.90 3.57 -2.37
CA LEU A 34 17.92 3.86 -3.39
C LEU A 34 18.87 5.02 -3.01
N ASP A 35 18.54 5.83 -1.99
CA ASP A 35 19.17 7.16 -1.78
C ASP A 35 19.80 7.40 -0.38
N GLY A 36 19.90 6.39 0.49
CA GLY A 36 20.28 6.57 1.91
C GLY A 36 21.61 5.96 2.36
N VAL A 37 22.63 5.82 1.50
CA VAL A 37 23.74 4.86 1.75
C VAL A 37 24.73 5.26 2.88
N LEU A 38 24.76 6.51 3.37
CA LEU A 38 25.79 6.95 4.33
C LEU A 38 25.33 6.99 5.80
N ASP A 39 24.16 7.55 6.12
CA ASP A 39 23.65 7.63 7.50
C ASP A 39 23.14 6.28 8.02
N ASP A 40 22.51 5.48 7.15
CA ASP A 40 22.03 4.13 7.48
C ASP A 40 23.19 3.17 7.79
N ASN A 41 24.35 3.34 7.15
CA ASN A 41 25.53 2.51 7.39
C ASN A 41 26.13 2.75 8.79
N ARG A 42 26.18 4.00 9.27
CA ARG A 42 26.70 4.34 10.60
C ARG A 42 25.75 3.88 11.71
N HIS A 43 24.45 4.05 11.49
CA HIS A 43 23.42 3.54 12.41
C HIS A 43 23.45 2.00 12.49
N ARG A 44 23.62 1.32 11.34
CA ARG A 44 23.77 -0.14 11.26
C ARG A 44 25.01 -0.67 11.98
N GLU A 45 26.18 -0.03 11.84
CA GLU A 45 27.41 -0.44 12.54
C GLU A 45 27.26 -0.35 14.06
N ASN A 46 26.62 0.72 14.55
CA ASN A 46 26.31 0.89 15.97
C ASN A 46 25.38 -0.22 16.48
N VAL A 47 24.26 -0.50 15.78
CA VAL A 47 23.31 -1.55 16.19
C VAL A 47 23.92 -2.95 16.05
N THR A 48 24.78 -3.21 15.06
CA THR A 48 25.51 -4.49 14.91
C THR A 48 26.48 -4.71 16.07
N SER A 49 27.16 -3.64 16.51
CA SER A 49 27.97 -3.64 17.72
C SER A 49 27.13 -3.94 18.97
N GLU A 50 25.95 -3.33 19.11
CA GLU A 50 25.06 -3.60 20.25
C GLU A 50 24.51 -5.04 20.25
N VAL A 51 24.13 -5.60 19.10
CA VAL A 51 23.74 -7.00 18.98
C VAL A 51 24.88 -7.95 19.35
N SER A 52 26.12 -7.63 18.94
CA SER A 52 27.30 -8.42 19.28
C SER A 52 27.62 -8.34 20.78
N LYS A 53 27.52 -7.15 21.39
CA LYS A 53 27.68 -6.96 22.85
C LYS A 53 26.59 -7.67 23.64
N ALA A 54 25.34 -7.62 23.19
CA ALA A 54 24.22 -8.32 23.80
C ALA A 54 24.40 -9.84 23.72
N ALA A 55 24.88 -10.35 22.58
CA ALA A 55 25.17 -11.78 22.41
C ALA A 55 26.31 -12.29 23.31
N LEU A 56 27.29 -11.45 23.64
CA LEU A 56 28.35 -11.78 24.61
C LEU A 56 27.82 -11.92 26.05
N ARG A 57 26.72 -11.23 26.39
CA ARG A 57 26.07 -11.32 27.70
C ARG A 57 25.19 -12.57 27.88
N LEU A 58 24.99 -13.36 26.82
CA LEU A 58 24.18 -14.59 26.83
C LEU A 58 24.97 -15.83 27.34
N GLU A 59 26.08 -15.64 28.04
CA GLU A 59 26.87 -16.76 28.57
C GLU A 59 26.15 -17.45 29.74
N VAL A 60 25.91 -18.75 29.57
CA VAL A 60 25.34 -19.61 30.60
C VAL A 60 26.49 -20.19 31.43
N ALA A 61 26.53 -19.89 32.72
CA ALA A 61 27.51 -20.48 33.65
C ALA A 61 27.39 -22.01 33.65
N GLY A 62 28.47 -22.69 33.27
CA GLY A 62 28.53 -24.15 33.17
C GLY A 62 28.52 -24.84 34.54
N ASN A 63 27.78 -25.95 34.62
CA ASN A 63 27.86 -27.02 35.63
C ASN A 63 27.13 -26.84 36.96
N ALA A 64 25.88 -26.33 36.95
CA ALA A 64 24.95 -26.54 38.07
C ALA A 64 23.70 -27.32 37.60
N ARG A 65 23.13 -28.20 38.44
CA ARG A 65 21.81 -28.81 38.17
C ARG A 65 20.78 -27.69 38.00
N LEU A 66 20.18 -27.59 36.81
CA LEU A 66 19.19 -26.58 36.44
C LEU A 66 17.78 -27.14 36.68
N THR A 67 16.82 -26.28 37.02
CA THR A 67 15.40 -26.64 36.96
C THR A 67 14.91 -26.64 35.51
N PRO A 68 13.79 -27.32 35.16
CA PRO A 68 13.27 -27.35 33.78
C PRO A 68 13.06 -25.95 33.16
N GLU A 69 12.69 -24.96 33.97
CA GLU A 69 12.49 -23.57 33.55
C GLU A 69 13.83 -22.86 33.30
N GLN A 70 14.86 -23.18 34.10
CA GLN A 70 16.22 -22.67 33.91
C GLN A 70 16.91 -23.31 32.70
N GLU A 71 16.57 -24.56 32.38
CA GLU A 71 16.99 -25.21 31.13
C GLU A 71 16.35 -24.55 29.91
N SER A 72 15.03 -24.29 29.94
CA SER A 72 14.32 -23.58 28.88
C SER A 72 14.93 -22.19 28.60
N LEU A 73 15.26 -21.44 29.65
CA LEU A 73 15.89 -20.12 29.52
C LEU A 73 17.33 -20.19 28.98
N SER A 74 18.11 -21.18 29.43
CA SER A 74 19.46 -21.47 28.94
C SER A 74 19.46 -21.88 27.46
N ASP A 75 18.49 -22.69 27.06
CA ASP A 75 18.30 -23.10 25.67
C ASP A 75 17.90 -21.92 24.78
N LEU A 76 17.05 -21.02 25.28
CA LEU A 76 16.68 -19.81 24.57
C LEU A 76 17.86 -18.84 24.40
N ALA A 77 18.71 -18.68 25.44
CA ALA A 77 19.97 -17.93 25.33
C ALA A 77 20.90 -18.52 24.27
N ARG A 78 20.98 -19.85 24.19
CA ARG A 78 21.79 -20.57 23.17
C ARG A 78 21.25 -20.36 21.76
N LYS A 79 19.93 -20.45 21.57
CA LYS A 79 19.23 -20.15 20.31
C LYS A 79 19.47 -18.70 19.85
N CYS A 80 19.40 -17.75 20.79
CA CYS A 80 19.70 -16.35 20.55
C CYS A 80 21.16 -16.13 20.12
N LYS A 81 22.12 -16.77 20.80
CA LYS A 81 23.54 -16.72 20.44
C LYS A 81 23.84 -17.31 19.06
N ALA A 82 23.16 -18.39 18.67
CA ALA A 82 23.29 -18.92 17.30
C ALA A 82 22.73 -17.93 16.26
N THR A 83 21.55 -17.39 16.54
CA THR A 83 20.86 -16.44 15.63
C THR A 83 21.60 -15.11 15.51
N SER A 84 22.36 -14.69 16.53
CA SER A 84 23.22 -13.50 16.46
C SER A 84 24.28 -13.64 15.37
N THR A 85 24.88 -14.83 15.25
CA THR A 85 25.88 -15.11 14.23
C THR A 85 25.28 -15.14 12.83
N ASP A 86 24.05 -15.65 12.69
CA ASP A 86 23.28 -15.62 11.44
C ASP A 86 22.95 -14.18 11.02
N LEU A 87 22.48 -13.33 11.95
CA LEU A 87 22.18 -11.92 11.69
C LEU A 87 23.42 -11.16 11.20
N VAL A 88 24.53 -11.25 11.93
CA VAL A 88 25.79 -10.57 11.57
C VAL A 88 26.30 -11.05 10.21
N LYS A 89 26.17 -12.35 9.91
CA LYS A 89 26.56 -12.92 8.61
C LYS A 89 25.66 -12.44 7.48
N ALA A 90 24.34 -12.36 7.69
CA ALA A 90 23.39 -11.85 6.71
C ALA A 90 23.69 -10.37 6.38
N LEU A 91 24.00 -9.55 7.38
CA LEU A 91 24.33 -8.14 7.23
C LEU A 91 25.65 -7.86 6.52
N ASN A 92 26.71 -8.60 6.85
CA ASN A 92 28.00 -8.48 6.16
C ASN A 92 27.89 -8.84 4.66
N GLN A 93 26.87 -9.62 4.28
CA GLN A 93 26.59 -9.95 2.88
C GLN A 93 25.70 -8.91 2.15
N VAL A 94 25.13 -7.93 2.88
CA VAL A 94 24.37 -6.79 2.33
C VAL A 94 25.30 -5.58 2.06
N GLN A 95 26.59 -5.70 2.35
CA GLN A 95 27.60 -4.68 2.08
C GLN A 95 27.76 -4.43 0.55
N PRO A 96 27.62 -3.19 0.04
CA PRO A 96 28.01 -2.87 -1.33
C PRO A 96 29.54 -2.82 -1.41
N LYS A 97 30.16 -3.76 -2.15
CA LYS A 97 31.56 -3.60 -2.57
C LYS A 97 31.65 -2.41 -3.53
N GLN A 98 32.58 -1.50 -3.26
CA GLN A 98 32.78 -0.25 -3.99
C GLN A 98 32.66 -0.38 -5.52
N SER A 99 31.99 0.63 -6.09
CA SER A 99 31.90 1.06 -7.49
C SER A 99 32.49 0.14 -8.57
N SER A 100 31.61 -0.46 -9.38
CA SER A 100 31.97 -0.87 -10.75
C SER A 100 30.76 -0.70 -11.68
N SER A 101 30.96 0.07 -12.75
CA SER A 101 29.96 0.54 -13.73
C SER A 101 29.59 -0.53 -14.77
N ASN A 102 28.75 -1.52 -14.40
CA ASN A 102 28.27 -2.50 -15.39
C ASN A 102 26.79 -2.91 -15.21
N PRO A 103 25.88 -2.65 -16.19
CA PRO A 103 24.43 -2.85 -16.08
C PRO A 103 23.98 -4.30 -15.84
N PHE A 104 24.72 -5.30 -16.34
CA PHE A 104 24.32 -6.71 -16.23
C PHE A 104 24.51 -7.34 -14.84
N LYS A 105 25.08 -6.58 -13.87
CA LYS A 105 25.10 -7.02 -12.47
C LYS A 105 23.81 -6.67 -11.71
N LEU A 106 23.01 -5.69 -12.15
CA LEU A 106 21.73 -5.30 -11.50
C LEU A 106 20.72 -6.46 -11.48
N LEU A 107 20.63 -7.23 -12.57
CA LEU A 107 19.77 -8.42 -12.65
C LEU A 107 20.23 -9.54 -11.69
N ARG A 108 21.54 -9.65 -11.46
CA ARG A 108 22.14 -10.63 -10.53
C ARG A 108 22.01 -10.19 -9.06
N TYR A 109 21.85 -8.88 -8.82
CA TYR A 109 21.51 -8.32 -7.51
C TYR A 109 20.00 -8.46 -7.22
N ALA A 110 19.11 -8.31 -8.20
CA ALA A 110 17.67 -8.51 -8.06
C ALA A 110 17.30 -9.96 -7.66
N VAL A 111 17.88 -10.97 -8.31
CA VAL A 111 17.64 -12.39 -7.96
C VAL A 111 18.27 -12.77 -6.61
N LYS A 112 19.42 -12.16 -6.25
CA LYS A 112 19.99 -12.31 -4.90
C LYS A 112 19.24 -11.53 -3.83
N ALA A 113 18.51 -10.49 -4.20
CA ALA A 113 17.73 -9.66 -3.30
C ALA A 113 16.43 -10.34 -2.89
N GLU A 114 15.75 -11.00 -3.82
CA GLU A 114 14.50 -11.74 -3.55
C GLU A 114 14.73 -12.99 -2.68
N ILE A 115 15.86 -13.68 -2.87
CA ILE A 115 16.31 -14.79 -2.00
C ILE A 115 16.65 -14.28 -0.58
N LYS A 116 17.20 -13.06 -0.46
CA LYS A 116 17.62 -12.48 0.83
C LYS A 116 16.50 -11.82 1.62
N ALA A 117 15.45 -11.31 0.98
CA ALA A 117 14.27 -10.80 1.67
C ALA A 117 13.56 -11.92 2.46
N LYS A 118 13.54 -13.14 1.90
CA LYS A 118 13.03 -14.34 2.56
C LYS A 118 13.87 -14.73 3.78
N ASP A 119 15.20 -14.72 3.66
CA ASP A 119 16.13 -15.00 4.77
C ASP A 119 15.99 -13.97 5.90
N ILE A 120 15.80 -12.68 5.57
CA ILE A 120 15.60 -11.60 6.54
C ILE A 120 14.26 -11.76 7.27
N SER A 121 13.19 -12.09 6.53
CA SER A 121 11.86 -12.34 7.11
C SER A 121 11.85 -13.59 8.00
N GLU A 122 12.59 -14.64 7.64
CA GLU A 122 12.76 -15.84 8.48
C GLU A 122 13.48 -15.52 9.80
N LEU A 123 14.53 -14.69 9.75
CA LEU A 123 15.21 -14.20 10.95
C LEU A 123 14.30 -13.34 11.83
N GLU A 124 13.46 -12.50 11.23
CA GLU A 124 12.46 -11.71 11.97
C GLU A 124 11.47 -12.60 12.73
N ASN A 125 10.93 -13.62 12.05
CA ASN A 125 9.98 -14.56 12.63
C ASN A 125 10.61 -15.38 13.76
N ARG A 126 11.87 -15.81 13.61
CA ARG A 126 12.63 -16.50 14.67
C ARG A 126 12.84 -15.61 15.90
N LEU A 127 13.18 -14.33 15.71
CA LEU A 127 13.35 -13.39 16.81
C LEU A 127 12.02 -13.10 17.54
N LYS A 128 10.91 -13.01 16.79
CA LYS A 128 9.56 -12.90 17.37
C LYS A 128 9.20 -14.14 18.21
N ASP A 129 9.43 -15.34 17.68
CA ASP A 129 9.22 -16.60 18.40
C ASP A 129 10.06 -16.70 19.69
N TYR A 130 11.31 -16.21 19.67
CA TYR A 130 12.14 -16.16 20.88
C TYR A 130 11.61 -15.18 21.94
N ARG A 131 11.06 -14.04 21.52
CA ARG A 131 10.38 -13.10 22.42
C ARG A 131 9.20 -13.75 23.12
N ASP A 132 8.43 -14.54 22.37
CA ASP A 132 7.22 -15.17 22.87
C ASP A 132 7.55 -16.31 23.85
N GLN A 133 8.56 -17.13 23.52
CA GLN A 133 9.12 -18.16 24.39
C GLN A 133 9.72 -17.57 25.67
N LEU A 134 10.52 -16.49 25.58
CA LEU A 134 11.09 -15.82 26.76
C LEU A 134 9.98 -15.39 27.72
N THR A 135 8.91 -14.81 27.16
CA THR A 135 7.81 -14.29 27.95
C THR A 135 6.99 -15.42 28.59
N LEU A 136 6.88 -16.60 27.96
CA LEU A 136 6.24 -17.77 28.58
C LEU A 136 7.09 -18.30 29.73
N THR A 137 8.39 -18.48 29.51
CA THR A 137 9.33 -18.98 30.53
C THR A 137 9.42 -18.04 31.73
N LEU A 138 9.36 -16.71 31.52
CA LEU A 138 9.32 -15.74 32.62
C LEU A 138 8.03 -15.81 33.43
N VAL A 139 6.89 -16.04 32.77
CA VAL A 139 5.60 -16.24 33.46
C VAL A 139 5.64 -17.52 34.31
N ASP A 140 6.21 -18.61 33.80
CA ASP A 140 6.33 -19.86 34.57
C ASP A 140 7.38 -19.78 35.68
N PHE A 141 8.50 -19.09 35.46
CA PHE A 141 9.52 -18.84 36.49
C PHE A 141 8.95 -18.05 37.68
N SER A 142 8.03 -17.11 37.41
CA SER A 142 7.33 -16.34 38.46
C SER A 142 6.37 -17.19 39.29
N ARG A 143 5.89 -18.32 38.77
CA ARG A 143 4.96 -19.24 39.47
C ARG A 143 5.67 -20.17 40.46
N VAL A 144 6.87 -20.64 40.12
CA VAL A 144 7.58 -21.72 40.85
C VAL A 144 8.40 -21.24 42.05
N GLN A 145 8.90 -20.00 42.06
CA GLN A 145 9.87 -19.52 43.07
C GLN A 145 9.24 -18.80 44.30
N SER A 146 8.02 -19.18 44.67
CA SER A 146 7.10 -18.47 45.57
C SER A 146 7.39 -18.52 47.10
N ALA A 147 8.62 -18.77 47.59
CA ALA A 147 8.80 -18.75 49.07
C ALA A 147 10.20 -18.42 49.64
N GLY A 148 11.31 -18.82 49.01
CA GLY A 148 12.61 -18.86 49.71
C GLY A 148 13.69 -17.91 49.17
N GLY A 149 14.00 -18.01 47.88
CA GLY A 149 15.23 -17.43 47.32
C GLY A 149 15.30 -15.90 47.28
N PHE A 150 14.15 -15.21 47.25
CA PHE A 150 14.12 -13.75 47.19
C PHE A 150 14.50 -13.07 48.51
N ASN A 151 14.19 -13.70 49.65
CA ASN A 151 14.55 -13.17 50.97
C ASN A 151 16.06 -13.26 51.24
N GLU A 152 16.74 -14.25 50.65
CA GLU A 152 18.20 -14.41 50.75
C GLU A 152 18.94 -13.36 49.89
N LEU A 153 18.33 -12.99 48.76
CA LEU A 153 18.77 -11.95 47.81
C LEU A 153 18.77 -10.53 48.43
N ILE A 154 17.81 -10.26 49.32
CA ILE A 154 17.71 -9.01 50.11
C ILE A 154 18.89 -8.85 51.07
N SER A 155 19.46 -9.95 51.58
CA SER A 155 20.56 -9.92 52.55
C SER A 155 21.94 -9.67 51.90
N LEU A 156 22.10 -10.07 50.63
CA LEU A 156 23.37 -10.01 49.90
C LEU A 156 23.59 -8.68 49.15
N ALA A 157 22.53 -7.96 48.81
CA ALA A 157 22.58 -6.77 47.95
C ALA A 157 22.54 -5.43 48.72
N LYS A 158 23.43 -5.27 49.70
CA LYS A 158 23.55 -4.07 50.58
C LYS A 158 23.81 -2.71 49.89
N GLY A 159 23.95 -2.66 48.56
CA GLY A 159 24.29 -1.43 47.81
C GLY A 159 23.13 -0.78 47.03
N ASN A 160 22.03 -1.48 46.78
CA ASN A 160 20.90 -1.02 45.94
C ASN A 160 19.57 -1.10 46.68
N GLU A 161 19.59 -0.68 47.94
CA GLU A 161 18.49 -0.83 48.89
C GLU A 161 17.19 -0.14 48.41
N ALA A 162 17.29 1.01 47.74
CA ALA A 162 16.14 1.75 47.21
C ALA A 162 15.45 1.04 46.02
N THR A 163 16.25 0.51 45.10
CA THR A 163 15.77 -0.20 43.90
C THR A 163 15.15 -1.54 44.29
N LEU A 164 15.75 -2.22 45.28
CA LEU A 164 15.21 -3.45 45.85
C LEU A 164 13.94 -3.21 46.66
N LYS A 165 13.85 -2.11 47.45
CA LYS A 165 12.59 -1.73 48.13
C LYS A 165 11.46 -1.49 47.13
N SER A 166 11.76 -0.84 46.01
CA SER A 166 10.80 -0.61 44.92
C SER A 166 10.37 -1.92 44.26
N MET A 167 11.28 -2.87 44.06
CA MET A 167 10.97 -4.20 43.53
C MET A 167 10.09 -5.00 44.50
N THR A 168 10.41 -5.00 45.80
CA THR A 168 9.61 -5.67 46.83
C THR A 168 8.21 -5.07 46.91
N GLN A 169 8.08 -3.75 46.83
CA GLN A 169 6.78 -3.08 46.83
C GLN A 169 5.95 -3.40 45.58
N ALA A 170 6.55 -3.46 44.39
CA ALA A 170 5.86 -3.82 43.14
C ALA A 170 5.36 -5.27 43.14
N ILE A 171 6.17 -6.19 43.68
CA ILE A 171 5.84 -7.62 43.80
C ILE A 171 4.76 -7.85 44.88
N GLU A 172 4.84 -7.15 46.02
CA GLU A 172 3.83 -7.26 47.07
C GLU A 172 2.49 -6.63 46.62
N HIS A 173 2.52 -5.60 45.77
CA HIS A 173 1.32 -5.04 45.15
C HIS A 173 0.66 -6.01 44.16
N LEU A 174 1.45 -6.74 43.36
CA LEU A 174 0.97 -7.83 42.48
C LEU A 174 0.39 -9.00 43.28
N ARG A 175 0.99 -9.29 44.44
CA ARG A 175 0.52 -10.33 45.35
C ARG A 175 -0.83 -9.99 45.98
N GLN A 176 -1.05 -8.72 46.34
CA GLN A 176 -2.32 -8.24 46.89
C GLN A 176 -3.41 -8.04 45.84
N SER A 177 -3.06 -7.71 44.59
CA SER A 177 -4.04 -7.51 43.51
C SER A 177 -4.62 -8.81 42.95
N GLN A 178 -4.01 -9.98 43.19
CA GLN A 178 -4.54 -11.29 42.76
C GLN A 178 -5.77 -11.78 43.54
N LEU A 179 -6.19 -11.09 44.59
CA LEU A 179 -7.46 -11.37 45.28
C LEU A 179 -8.67 -10.70 44.60
N SER A 180 -8.45 -9.88 43.57
CA SER A 180 -9.49 -9.12 42.86
C SER A 180 -9.35 -9.29 41.35
N ALA A 181 -10.48 -9.26 40.64
CA ALA A 181 -10.64 -9.65 39.22
C ALA A 181 -9.59 -9.09 38.21
N PRO A 182 -9.43 -9.75 37.03
CA PRO A 182 -8.33 -9.53 36.07
C PRO A 182 -8.21 -8.11 35.47
N ASP A 183 -9.24 -7.26 35.59
CA ASP A 183 -9.35 -5.98 34.89
C ASP A 183 -9.01 -4.73 35.73
N SER A 184 -8.37 -4.87 36.89
CA SER A 184 -8.07 -3.69 37.73
C SER A 184 -6.85 -2.89 37.24
N ILE A 185 -6.95 -1.57 37.35
CA ILE A 185 -5.91 -0.54 37.10
C ILE A 185 -4.56 -0.87 37.76
N ALA A 186 -4.57 -1.65 38.84
CA ALA A 186 -3.38 -2.08 39.58
C ALA A 186 -2.48 -3.05 38.78
N ASN A 187 -3.06 -3.93 37.94
CA ASN A 187 -2.28 -4.84 37.08
C ASN A 187 -1.54 -4.06 35.98
N THR A 188 -2.14 -2.99 35.46
CA THR A 188 -1.55 -2.09 34.46
C THR A 188 -0.36 -1.30 35.04
N GLN A 189 -0.45 -0.85 36.29
CA GLN A 189 0.65 -0.17 36.98
C GLN A 189 1.82 -1.11 37.29
N ALA A 190 1.54 -2.32 37.78
CA ALA A 190 2.57 -3.30 38.05
C ALA A 190 3.28 -3.78 36.77
N PHE A 191 2.52 -3.98 35.69
CA PHE A 191 3.11 -4.29 34.38
C PHE A 191 3.99 -3.13 33.90
N SER A 192 3.51 -1.88 33.96
CA SER A 192 4.32 -0.71 33.55
C SER A 192 5.58 -0.48 34.39
N GLN A 193 5.58 -0.86 35.68
CA GLN A 193 6.80 -0.87 36.50
C GLN A 193 7.76 -1.99 36.10
N PHE A 194 7.24 -3.18 35.76
CA PHE A 194 8.03 -4.28 35.22
C PHE A 194 8.63 -3.92 33.84
N GLN A 195 7.91 -3.15 33.02
CA GLN A 195 8.38 -2.63 31.73
C GLN A 195 9.52 -1.61 31.88
N ARG A 196 9.50 -0.77 32.92
CA ARG A 196 10.64 0.13 33.26
C ARG A 196 11.87 -0.65 33.71
N LEU A 197 11.68 -1.86 34.23
CA LEU A 197 12.73 -2.72 34.77
C LEU A 197 13.52 -3.49 33.68
N LEU A 198 12.93 -3.73 32.51
CA LEU A 198 13.51 -4.56 31.43
C LEU A 198 14.64 -3.87 30.61
N MET A 199 15.17 -2.74 31.07
CA MET A 199 16.30 -2.00 30.46
C MET A 199 16.13 -1.68 28.96
N VAL A 200 14.91 -1.67 28.43
CA VAL A 200 14.60 -1.15 27.10
C VAL A 200 14.59 0.37 27.19
N ASP A 201 15.49 1.05 26.49
CA ASP A 201 15.56 2.51 26.48
C ASP A 201 14.23 3.12 25.97
N GLU A 202 13.88 4.31 26.47
CA GLU A 202 12.63 4.99 26.13
C GLU A 202 12.47 5.23 24.61
N GLU A 203 13.57 5.33 23.87
CA GLU A 203 13.56 5.51 22.42
C GLU A 203 13.08 4.22 21.72
N THR A 204 13.61 3.05 22.11
CA THR A 204 13.14 1.73 21.66
C THR A 204 11.67 1.52 21.96
N ARG A 205 11.22 1.91 23.15
CA ARG A 205 9.80 1.79 23.54
C ARG A 205 8.92 2.65 22.66
N GLY A 206 9.36 3.88 22.38
CA GLY A 206 8.70 4.80 21.45
C GLY A 206 8.45 4.16 20.08
N VAL A 207 9.49 3.54 19.49
CA VAL A 207 9.39 2.88 18.17
C VAL A 207 8.35 1.76 18.17
N ILE A 208 8.27 0.95 19.23
CA ILE A 208 7.29 -0.15 19.28
C ILE A 208 5.86 0.39 19.41
N TYR A 209 5.65 1.46 20.18
CA TYR A 209 4.33 2.10 20.29
C TYR A 209 3.90 2.73 18.95
N GLN A 210 4.85 3.34 18.24
CA GLN A 210 4.62 3.90 16.91
C GLN A 210 4.21 2.79 15.93
N ASP A 211 4.96 1.69 15.89
CA ASP A 211 4.70 0.52 15.05
C ASP A 211 3.30 -0.07 15.30
N ARG A 212 2.91 -0.20 16.57
CA ARG A 212 1.59 -0.71 16.96
C ARG A 212 0.45 0.19 16.46
N ILE A 213 0.60 1.50 16.58
CA ILE A 213 -0.41 2.45 16.10
C ILE A 213 -0.48 2.41 14.58
N LEU A 214 0.67 2.39 13.89
CA LEU A 214 0.70 2.26 12.42
C LEU A 214 0.01 1.00 11.92
N GLU A 215 0.33 -0.16 12.51
CA GLU A 215 -0.30 -1.43 12.14
C GLU A 215 -1.81 -1.44 12.40
N SER A 216 -2.31 -0.64 13.35
CA SER A 216 -3.76 -0.51 13.60
C SER A 216 -4.50 0.38 12.57
N LEU A 217 -3.76 1.17 11.79
CA LEU A 217 -4.32 1.98 10.69
C LEU A 217 -4.40 1.20 9.38
N LYS A 218 -3.58 0.16 9.24
CA LYS A 218 -3.49 -0.66 8.04
C LYS A 218 -4.73 -1.52 7.85
N PHE A 219 -5.22 -1.57 6.62
CA PHE A 219 -6.17 -2.58 6.14
C PHE A 219 -5.55 -3.30 4.94
N ASP A 220 -5.91 -4.57 4.75
CA ASP A 220 -5.15 -5.49 3.90
C ASP A 220 -5.16 -5.06 2.42
N GLU A 221 -6.23 -4.40 1.94
CA GLU A 221 -6.37 -3.98 0.54
C GLU A 221 -5.87 -2.55 0.25
N MET A 222 -5.15 -1.89 1.16
CA MET A 222 -4.78 -0.46 1.06
C MET A 222 -4.07 -0.09 -0.24
N GLN A 223 -3.16 -0.95 -0.74
CA GLN A 223 -2.42 -0.70 -1.99
C GLN A 223 -2.97 -1.46 -3.20
N GLN A 224 -3.95 -2.36 -2.99
CA GLN A 224 -4.45 -3.25 -4.03
C GLN A 224 -4.97 -2.50 -5.26
N ARG A 225 -5.71 -1.40 -5.04
CA ARG A 225 -6.25 -0.60 -6.16
C ARG A 225 -5.13 0.07 -6.94
N PHE A 226 -4.17 0.68 -6.25
CA PHE A 226 -3.02 1.33 -6.89
C PHE A 226 -2.24 0.32 -7.75
N ASP A 227 -1.97 -0.86 -7.22
CA ASP A 227 -1.24 -1.93 -7.92
C ASP A 227 -2.01 -2.46 -9.14
N ALA A 228 -3.34 -2.61 -9.01
CA ALA A 228 -4.21 -3.09 -10.10
C ALA A 228 -4.36 -2.09 -11.26
N VAL A 229 -4.14 -0.80 -11.03
CA VAL A 229 -4.13 0.21 -12.11
C VAL A 229 -2.93 -0.06 -13.02
N HIS A 230 -3.20 -0.20 -14.32
CA HIS A 230 -2.14 -0.45 -15.30
C HIS A 230 -1.21 0.77 -15.41
N SER A 231 0.08 0.53 -15.56
CA SER A 231 1.05 1.58 -15.87
C SER A 231 0.75 2.21 -17.24
N ALA A 232 1.04 3.50 -17.37
CA ALA A 232 0.95 4.20 -18.64
C ALA A 232 1.85 3.53 -19.69
N HIS A 233 1.43 3.57 -20.95
CA HIS A 233 2.29 3.13 -22.05
C HIS A 233 3.49 4.09 -22.16
N GLU A 234 4.66 3.57 -22.55
CA GLU A 234 5.94 4.31 -22.51
C GLU A 234 5.89 5.66 -23.23
N ASP A 235 5.04 5.81 -24.25
CA ASP A 235 4.88 7.02 -25.06
C ASP A 235 3.61 7.83 -24.77
N THR A 236 3.02 7.67 -23.58
CA THR A 236 1.80 8.40 -23.18
C THR A 236 2.07 9.30 -21.98
N PHE A 237 1.33 10.41 -21.87
CA PHE A 237 1.42 11.40 -20.77
C PHE A 237 2.76 12.14 -20.62
N LYS A 238 3.77 11.85 -21.45
CA LYS A 238 5.06 12.57 -21.47
C LYS A 238 4.90 14.09 -21.56
N TRP A 239 3.86 14.54 -22.28
CA TRP A 239 3.53 15.95 -22.48
C TRP A 239 3.32 16.74 -21.18
N ILE A 240 3.01 16.09 -20.05
CA ILE A 240 2.81 16.81 -18.79
C ILE A 240 4.13 17.30 -18.18
N TYR A 241 5.25 16.69 -18.56
CA TYR A 241 6.58 17.07 -18.05
C TYR A 241 7.56 17.50 -19.14
N GLU A 242 7.50 16.87 -20.31
CA GLU A 242 8.37 17.14 -21.45
C GLU A 242 7.82 18.28 -22.30
N THR A 243 8.72 19.06 -22.90
CA THR A 243 8.34 20.18 -23.76
C THR A 243 8.31 19.70 -25.20
N THR A 244 7.15 19.76 -25.84
CA THR A 244 7.04 19.57 -27.29
C THR A 244 7.10 20.94 -27.95
N GLU A 245 8.07 21.16 -28.84
CA GLU A 245 8.19 22.43 -29.55
C GLU A 245 6.93 22.68 -30.40
N VAL A 246 6.25 23.80 -30.13
CA VAL A 246 5.17 24.30 -30.99
C VAL A 246 5.83 25.06 -32.13
N ILE A 247 6.04 24.38 -33.26
CA ILE A 247 6.49 25.06 -34.48
C ILE A 247 5.36 25.96 -34.96
N LYS A 248 5.54 27.27 -34.83
CA LYS A 248 4.68 28.28 -35.43
C LYS A 248 5.05 28.39 -36.90
N GLU A 249 4.41 27.60 -37.75
CA GLU A 249 4.46 27.83 -39.19
C GLU A 249 3.34 28.80 -39.57
N ASP A 250 3.70 30.01 -39.98
CA ASP A 250 2.78 31.06 -40.49
C ASP A 250 2.33 30.77 -41.95
N GLY A 251 2.15 29.48 -42.29
CA GLY A 251 1.74 29.01 -43.61
C GLY A 251 0.26 28.63 -43.70
N ASP A 252 -0.20 28.27 -44.91
CA ASP A 252 -1.55 27.75 -45.14
C ASP A 252 -1.63 26.29 -44.65
N LEU A 253 -1.81 26.13 -43.34
CA LEU A 253 -1.82 24.83 -42.67
C LEU A 253 -3.01 23.97 -43.08
N SER A 254 -2.77 22.69 -43.30
CA SER A 254 -3.80 21.66 -43.44
C SER A 254 -4.70 21.62 -42.19
N TYR A 255 -5.95 21.19 -42.36
CA TYR A 255 -6.89 20.99 -41.24
C TYR A 255 -6.28 20.12 -40.12
N MET A 256 -5.54 19.07 -40.49
CA MET A 256 -4.88 18.17 -39.53
C MET A 256 -3.73 18.83 -38.77
N GLU A 257 -3.04 19.79 -39.39
CA GLU A 257 -1.96 20.55 -38.76
C GLU A 257 -2.51 21.58 -37.78
N LYS A 258 -3.63 22.24 -38.13
CA LYS A 258 -4.35 23.15 -37.22
C LYS A 258 -4.84 22.41 -35.98
N LEU A 259 -5.52 21.28 -36.16
CA LEU A 259 -5.98 20.43 -35.06
C LEU A 259 -4.81 19.96 -34.18
N ARG A 260 -3.63 19.76 -34.78
CA ARG A 260 -2.43 19.39 -34.03
C ARG A 260 -1.84 20.53 -33.22
N GLN A 261 -1.76 21.72 -33.80
CA GLN A 261 -1.31 22.91 -33.07
C GLN A 261 -2.24 23.22 -31.89
N GLU A 262 -3.56 23.13 -32.08
CA GLU A 262 -4.54 23.34 -31.01
C GLU A 262 -4.36 22.35 -29.85
N ALA A 263 -4.26 21.06 -30.15
CA ALA A 263 -4.07 20.03 -29.12
C ALA A 263 -2.71 20.15 -28.40
N LEU A 264 -1.63 20.50 -29.11
CA LEU A 264 -0.32 20.78 -28.49
C LEU A 264 -0.37 22.02 -27.58
N LYS A 265 -1.09 23.07 -28.00
CA LYS A 265 -1.31 24.26 -27.19
C LYS A 265 -2.08 23.93 -25.91
N MET A 266 -3.15 23.14 -26.00
CA MET A 266 -3.92 22.70 -24.83
C MET A 266 -3.07 21.85 -23.86
N GLN A 267 -2.21 20.96 -24.39
CA GLN A 267 -1.25 20.20 -23.58
C GLN A 267 -0.25 21.10 -22.87
N LEU A 268 0.30 22.11 -23.57
CA LEU A 268 1.24 23.07 -22.98
C LEU A 268 0.60 23.88 -21.86
N GLU A 269 -0.60 24.44 -22.09
CA GLU A 269 -1.35 25.20 -21.07
C GLU A 269 -1.69 24.32 -19.85
N SER A 270 -2.09 23.07 -20.07
CA SER A 270 -2.43 22.13 -19.00
C SER A 270 -1.19 21.73 -18.18
N ARG A 271 -0.05 21.55 -18.85
CA ARG A 271 1.26 21.35 -18.21
C ARG A 271 1.65 22.55 -17.35
N GLU A 272 1.55 23.76 -17.89
CA GLU A 272 1.89 24.98 -17.15
C GLU A 272 1.01 25.15 -15.92
N ARG A 273 -0.30 24.86 -16.02
CA ARG A 273 -1.21 24.84 -14.87
C ARG A 273 -0.80 23.80 -13.83
N PHE A 274 -0.50 22.57 -14.23
CA PHE A 274 -0.14 21.49 -13.30
C PHE A 274 1.21 21.73 -12.62
N ILE A 275 2.26 22.03 -13.38
CA ILE A 275 3.60 22.31 -12.83
C ILE A 275 3.59 23.61 -12.03
N GLY A 276 2.88 24.63 -12.51
CA GLY A 276 2.66 25.88 -11.78
C GLY A 276 1.97 25.63 -10.44
N TRP A 277 0.92 24.81 -10.42
CA TRP A 277 0.26 24.39 -9.19
C TRP A 277 1.20 23.62 -8.26
N LEU A 278 1.97 22.65 -8.75
CA LEU A 278 2.92 21.87 -7.92
C LEU A 278 3.96 22.77 -7.23
N LEU A 279 4.48 23.77 -7.92
CA LEU A 279 5.52 24.67 -7.41
C LEU A 279 4.96 25.87 -6.62
N SER A 280 3.68 26.22 -6.84
CA SER A 280 3.07 27.40 -6.24
C SER A 280 3.01 27.31 -4.71
N GLN A 281 3.37 28.41 -4.06
CA GLN A 281 3.19 28.62 -2.63
C GLN A 281 1.94 29.44 -2.32
N ASP A 282 1.14 29.77 -3.34
CA ASP A 282 -0.09 30.53 -3.19
C ASP A 282 -1.12 29.72 -2.38
N PRO A 283 -1.57 30.23 -1.22
CA PRO A 283 -2.57 29.55 -0.41
C PRO A 283 -3.97 29.54 -1.04
N SER A 284 -4.23 30.36 -2.07
CA SER A 284 -5.57 30.51 -2.66
C SER A 284 -6.01 29.35 -3.56
N LEU A 285 -5.07 28.55 -4.09
CA LEU A 285 -5.36 27.44 -5.01
C LEU A 285 -4.71 26.11 -4.52
N PRO A 286 -5.18 25.55 -3.40
CA PRO A 286 -4.62 24.32 -2.83
C PRO A 286 -5.03 23.05 -3.58
N ILE A 287 -6.11 23.10 -4.38
CA ILE A 287 -6.71 21.96 -5.06
C ILE A 287 -6.36 21.99 -6.55
N PHE A 288 -6.12 20.82 -7.14
CA PHE A 288 -6.02 20.63 -8.58
C PHE A 288 -6.95 19.51 -9.02
N HIS A 289 -7.86 19.78 -9.97
CA HIS A 289 -8.89 18.82 -10.38
C HIS A 289 -8.63 18.26 -11.79
N ILE A 290 -8.56 16.93 -11.89
CA ILE A 290 -8.43 16.19 -13.14
C ILE A 290 -9.76 15.50 -13.43
N SER A 291 -10.50 16.02 -14.41
CA SER A 291 -11.77 15.45 -14.83
C SER A 291 -11.64 14.62 -16.10
N GLY A 292 -12.63 13.79 -16.36
CA GLY A 292 -12.78 13.19 -17.67
C GLY A 292 -13.67 11.97 -17.76
N LYS A 293 -13.88 11.50 -18.99
CA LYS A 293 -14.81 10.41 -19.31
C LYS A 293 -14.42 9.07 -18.65
N LEU A 294 -15.38 8.16 -18.56
CA LEU A 294 -15.11 6.77 -18.16
C LEU A 294 -14.14 6.13 -19.17
N GLY A 295 -13.05 5.55 -18.67
CA GLY A 295 -12.05 4.90 -19.51
C GLY A 295 -11.14 5.85 -20.30
N SER A 296 -11.11 7.16 -19.99
CA SER A 296 -10.17 8.11 -20.60
C SER A 296 -8.72 7.96 -20.12
N GLY A 297 -8.49 7.19 -19.04
CA GLY A 297 -7.15 6.95 -18.49
C GLY A 297 -6.80 7.74 -17.23
N LYS A 298 -7.79 8.33 -16.53
CA LYS A 298 -7.55 9.14 -15.31
C LYS A 298 -6.72 8.43 -14.24
N SER A 299 -7.13 7.23 -13.82
CA SER A 299 -6.38 6.46 -12.81
C SER A 299 -4.97 6.11 -13.31
N THR A 300 -4.81 5.83 -14.60
CA THR A 300 -3.49 5.58 -15.21
C THR A 300 -2.63 6.84 -15.18
N LEU A 301 -3.20 8.01 -15.46
CA LEU A 301 -2.52 9.29 -15.31
C LEU A 301 -2.18 9.54 -13.84
N MET A 302 -3.11 9.40 -12.89
CA MET A 302 -2.85 9.59 -11.46
C MET A 302 -1.70 8.69 -10.98
N LYS A 303 -1.70 7.40 -11.34
CA LYS A 303 -0.60 6.49 -11.04
C LYS A 303 0.72 6.95 -11.66
N PHE A 304 0.69 7.43 -12.90
CA PHE A 304 1.85 8.01 -13.57
C PHE A 304 2.37 9.23 -12.79
N LEU A 305 1.51 10.18 -12.41
CA LEU A 305 1.90 11.38 -11.67
C LEU A 305 2.48 11.05 -10.29
N CYS A 306 1.85 10.14 -9.54
CA CYS A 306 2.32 9.73 -8.21
C CYS A 306 3.71 9.06 -8.25
N SER A 307 4.00 8.31 -9.32
CA SER A 307 5.23 7.52 -9.41
C SER A 307 6.36 8.24 -10.18
N HIS A 308 6.11 9.47 -10.66
CA HIS A 308 7.05 10.16 -11.54
C HIS A 308 8.02 11.06 -10.76
N HIS A 309 9.33 10.84 -10.93
CA HIS A 309 10.40 11.61 -10.27
C HIS A 309 10.23 13.13 -10.39
N LYS A 310 9.80 13.65 -11.55
CA LYS A 310 9.56 15.11 -11.71
C LYS A 310 8.44 15.67 -10.81
N THR A 311 7.45 14.87 -10.42
CA THR A 311 6.46 15.29 -9.40
C THR A 311 7.15 15.42 -8.06
N GLU A 312 7.91 14.40 -7.68
CA GLU A 312 8.67 14.36 -6.43
C GLU A 312 9.66 15.54 -6.36
N ASP A 313 10.45 15.77 -7.41
CA ASP A 313 11.36 16.91 -7.53
C ASP A 313 10.65 18.26 -7.36
N ALA A 314 9.47 18.41 -7.98
CA ALA A 314 8.67 19.63 -7.87
C ALA A 314 8.12 19.82 -6.45
N LEU A 315 7.64 18.74 -5.81
CA LEU A 315 7.14 18.77 -4.44
C LEU A 315 8.26 19.01 -3.42
N ILE A 316 9.45 18.45 -3.62
CA ILE A 316 10.65 18.71 -2.81
C ILE A 316 11.04 20.19 -2.93
N LYS A 317 11.05 20.74 -4.16
CA LYS A 317 11.31 22.17 -4.39
C LYS A 317 10.26 23.05 -3.73
N TRP A 318 8.99 22.67 -3.81
CA TRP A 318 7.92 23.34 -3.10
C TRP A 318 8.20 23.30 -1.60
N ALA A 319 8.37 22.12 -0.99
CA ALA A 319 8.61 21.93 0.44
C ALA A 319 9.79 22.76 0.98
N GLY A 320 10.87 22.90 0.19
CA GLY A 320 12.02 23.72 0.54
C GLY A 320 12.72 23.17 1.79
N ALA A 321 12.77 23.97 2.86
CA ALA A 321 13.34 23.55 4.14
C ALA A 321 12.37 22.72 5.01
N LYS A 322 11.08 22.67 4.66
CA LYS A 322 10.08 21.89 5.38
C LYS A 322 10.15 20.44 4.93
N LYS A 323 9.78 19.53 5.83
CA LYS A 323 9.71 18.10 5.55
C LYS A 323 8.42 17.80 4.79
N LEU A 324 8.56 17.20 3.61
CA LEU A 324 7.44 16.77 2.77
C LEU A 324 6.89 15.44 3.29
N ALA A 325 5.57 15.26 3.29
CA ALA A 325 4.95 13.95 3.27
C ALA A 325 3.99 13.84 2.08
N PHE A 326 4.14 12.77 1.30
CA PHE A 326 3.38 12.54 0.07
C PHE A 326 2.60 11.24 0.19
N THR A 327 1.31 11.28 -0.12
CA THR A 327 0.45 10.09 -0.09
C THR A 327 -0.54 10.12 -1.24
N SER A 328 -1.00 8.94 -1.62
CA SER A 328 -2.04 8.80 -2.62
C SER A 328 -3.07 7.74 -2.23
N PHE A 329 -4.32 7.99 -2.58
CA PHE A 329 -5.43 7.07 -2.34
C PHE A 329 -6.26 6.92 -3.60
N PHE A 330 -6.65 5.69 -3.91
CA PHE A 330 -7.43 5.37 -5.10
C PHE A 330 -8.73 4.74 -4.65
N PHE A 331 -9.83 5.46 -4.81
CA PHE A 331 -11.14 4.90 -4.56
C PHE A 331 -11.41 3.73 -5.50
N TRP A 332 -12.11 2.73 -4.98
CA TRP A 332 -12.55 1.61 -5.77
C TRP A 332 -13.96 1.16 -5.37
N ARG A 333 -14.94 1.48 -6.22
CA ARG A 333 -16.35 1.18 -5.92
C ARG A 333 -16.63 -0.32 -5.78
N ASN A 334 -15.87 -1.15 -6.50
CA ASN A 334 -15.95 -2.61 -6.44
C ASN A 334 -14.96 -3.22 -5.43
N GLY A 335 -14.24 -2.39 -4.68
CA GLY A 335 -13.27 -2.79 -3.67
C GLY A 335 -13.91 -3.11 -2.32
N SER A 336 -13.04 -3.27 -1.32
CA SER A 336 -13.45 -3.44 0.08
C SER A 336 -14.15 -2.20 0.61
N LYS A 337 -14.84 -2.33 1.75
CA LYS A 337 -15.54 -1.22 2.41
C LYS A 337 -14.63 0.00 2.63
N ALA A 338 -13.37 -0.22 3.00
CA ALA A 338 -12.38 0.83 3.20
C ALA A 338 -11.97 1.52 1.88
N GLN A 339 -11.92 0.80 0.76
CA GLN A 339 -11.53 1.39 -0.53
C GLN A 339 -12.59 2.32 -1.14
N LYS A 340 -13.79 2.38 -0.57
CA LYS A 340 -14.91 3.21 -1.07
C LYS A 340 -15.50 4.16 -0.03
N SER A 341 -14.86 4.32 1.13
CA SER A 341 -15.34 5.17 2.23
C SER A 341 -14.35 6.28 2.61
N LEU A 342 -14.86 7.32 3.28
CA LEU A 342 -14.03 8.40 3.80
C LEU A 342 -13.12 7.88 4.93
N ASP A 343 -13.61 6.92 5.72
CA ASP A 343 -12.81 6.27 6.76
C ASP A 343 -11.53 5.64 6.19
N GLY A 344 -11.64 4.87 5.10
CA GLY A 344 -10.47 4.26 4.47
C GLY A 344 -9.52 5.26 3.80
N LEU A 345 -10.06 6.35 3.23
CA LEU A 345 -9.25 7.48 2.76
C LEU A 345 -8.45 8.08 3.93
N CYS A 346 -9.11 8.40 5.05
CA CYS A 346 -8.46 8.97 6.23
C CYS A 346 -7.41 8.03 6.82
N ARG A 347 -7.71 6.73 6.93
CA ARG A 347 -6.75 5.71 7.41
C ARG A 347 -5.51 5.64 6.54
N SER A 348 -5.69 5.64 5.22
CA SER A 348 -4.57 5.55 4.28
C SER A 348 -3.68 6.79 4.36
N ILE A 349 -4.27 7.99 4.38
CA ILE A 349 -3.53 9.24 4.54
C ILE A 349 -2.74 9.23 5.87
N LEU A 350 -3.40 8.90 6.97
CA LEU A 350 -2.75 8.85 8.28
C LEU A 350 -1.65 7.79 8.33
N HIS A 351 -1.90 6.60 7.79
CA HIS A 351 -0.90 5.53 7.75
C HIS A 351 0.35 5.97 6.99
N ASP A 352 0.20 6.50 5.77
CA ASP A 352 1.34 6.86 4.92
C ASP A 352 2.11 8.04 5.50
N VAL A 353 1.42 9.10 5.93
CA VAL A 353 2.06 10.28 6.52
C VAL A 353 2.79 9.91 7.83
N LEU A 354 2.17 9.12 8.70
CA LEU A 354 2.78 8.73 9.98
C LEU A 354 3.90 7.70 9.80
N ARG A 355 3.85 6.86 8.75
CA ARG A 355 4.92 5.93 8.41
C ARG A 355 6.18 6.68 7.99
N GLU A 356 6.04 7.72 7.19
CA GLU A 356 7.17 8.60 6.86
C GLU A 356 7.61 9.39 8.08
N ARG A 357 6.66 9.83 8.93
CA ARG A 357 6.87 10.76 10.04
C ARG A 357 6.32 10.23 11.35
N LEU A 358 7.05 9.26 11.91
CA LEU A 358 6.73 8.61 13.18
C LEU A 358 6.65 9.61 14.37
N ASP A 359 7.34 10.73 14.26
CA ASP A 359 7.35 11.80 15.27
C ASP A 359 6.00 12.50 15.44
N LEU A 360 5.10 12.40 14.45
CA LEU A 360 3.76 13.00 14.50
C LEU A 360 2.74 12.14 15.27
N ILE A 361 3.01 10.85 15.47
CA ILE A 361 2.08 9.90 16.09
C ILE A 361 1.59 10.37 17.47
N PRO A 362 2.46 10.84 18.39
CA PRO A 362 2.01 11.31 19.70
C PRO A 362 1.08 12.53 19.65
N GLU A 363 1.24 13.41 18.65
CA GLU A 363 0.40 14.61 18.48
C GLU A 363 -0.95 14.25 17.83
N VAL A 364 -0.93 13.34 16.85
CA VAL A 364 -2.09 12.97 16.06
C VAL A 364 -2.98 11.96 16.80
N PHE A 365 -2.38 11.05 17.56
CA PHE A 365 -3.04 9.98 18.31
C PHE A 365 -2.68 10.01 19.82
N PRO A 366 -2.94 11.09 20.56
CA PRO A 366 -2.50 11.24 21.95
C PRO A 366 -3.14 10.19 22.89
N GLY A 367 -4.40 9.82 22.63
CA GLY A 367 -5.11 8.79 23.39
C GLY A 367 -4.51 7.39 23.18
N GLN A 368 -4.36 6.98 21.92
CA GLN A 368 -3.79 5.68 21.54
C GLN A 368 -2.31 5.59 21.93
N TRP A 369 -1.56 6.70 21.86
CA TRP A 369 -0.20 6.80 22.36
C TRP A 369 -0.12 6.54 23.87
N SER A 370 -1.03 7.13 24.64
CA SER A 370 -1.10 6.92 26.09
C SER A 370 -1.52 5.49 26.43
N GLN A 371 -2.45 4.90 25.67
CA GLN A 371 -2.86 3.51 25.81
C GLN A 371 -1.73 2.55 25.44
N ALA A 372 -0.99 2.79 24.36
CA ALA A 372 0.15 1.98 23.95
C ALA A 372 1.25 1.98 25.01
N LYS A 373 1.47 3.11 25.68
CA LYS A 373 2.40 3.24 26.83
C LYS A 373 1.98 2.44 28.07
N GLN A 374 0.67 2.26 28.27
CA GLN A 374 0.12 1.60 29.46
C GLN A 374 -0.21 0.11 29.22
N GLY A 375 -0.41 -0.29 27.96
CA GLY A 375 -0.85 -1.64 27.60
C GLY A 375 0.26 -2.70 27.69
N PRO A 376 -0.11 -3.99 27.87
CA PRO A 376 0.87 -5.06 27.84
C PRO A 376 1.54 -5.21 26.46
N TRP A 377 2.85 -5.49 26.44
CA TRP A 377 3.64 -5.73 25.22
C TRP A 377 3.10 -6.88 24.36
N ARG A 378 2.38 -7.80 25.00
CA ARG A 378 1.94 -9.09 24.44
C ARG A 378 0.64 -9.05 23.66
N VAL A 379 -0.04 -7.91 23.62
CA VAL A 379 -1.34 -7.88 22.95
C VAL A 379 -1.15 -7.42 21.51
N GLU A 380 -1.10 -8.39 20.60
CA GLU A 380 -1.53 -8.23 19.19
C GLU A 380 -3.03 -7.88 19.14
N ASN A 381 -3.43 -6.86 19.89
CA ASN A 381 -4.70 -6.22 19.66
C ASN A 381 -4.46 -5.33 18.45
N ARG A 382 -4.77 -5.83 17.26
CA ARG A 382 -5.41 -5.02 16.22
C ARG A 382 -6.72 -4.49 16.81
N GLN A 383 -6.64 -3.64 17.83
CA GLN A 383 -7.79 -2.96 18.35
C GLN A 383 -8.18 -1.99 17.25
N GLU A 384 -9.29 -2.30 16.61
CA GLU A 384 -9.82 -1.52 15.52
C GLU A 384 -10.08 -0.10 16.04
N ILE A 385 -9.29 0.86 15.57
CA ILE A 385 -9.48 2.26 15.96
C ILE A 385 -10.83 2.71 15.40
N PRO A 386 -11.76 3.23 16.21
CA PRO A 386 -13.06 3.68 15.72
C PRO A 386 -12.93 4.81 14.70
N SER A 387 -13.83 4.85 13.71
CA SER A 387 -13.80 5.85 12.63
C SER A 387 -13.86 7.30 13.11
N SER A 388 -14.54 7.58 14.22
CA SER A 388 -14.56 8.92 14.82
C SER A 388 -13.18 9.37 15.30
N VAL A 389 -12.38 8.44 15.81
CA VAL A 389 -11.00 8.70 16.25
C VAL A 389 -10.09 8.94 15.04
N ILE A 390 -10.27 8.16 13.98
CA ILE A 390 -9.54 8.32 12.71
C ILE A 390 -9.80 9.70 12.10
N LYS A 391 -11.07 10.09 11.94
CA LYS A 391 -11.45 11.40 11.41
C LYS A 391 -10.88 12.54 12.26
N GLY A 392 -11.06 12.46 13.59
CA GLY A 392 -10.49 13.45 14.50
C GLY A 392 -8.96 13.48 14.50
N ALA A 393 -8.28 12.37 14.22
CA ALA A 393 -6.82 12.32 14.08
C ALA A 393 -6.36 13.05 12.82
N LEU A 394 -7.05 12.83 11.69
CA LEU A 394 -6.74 13.55 10.46
C LEU A 394 -7.03 15.05 10.60
N GLU A 395 -8.12 15.43 11.25
CA GLU A 395 -8.41 16.84 11.58
C GLU A 395 -7.28 17.45 12.43
N ARG A 396 -6.79 16.74 13.46
CA ARG A 396 -5.63 17.22 14.25
C ARG A 396 -4.37 17.38 13.40
N LEU A 397 -4.10 16.46 12.47
CA LEU A 397 -2.97 16.56 11.55
C LEU A 397 -3.09 17.80 10.65
N LEU A 398 -4.27 18.01 10.06
CA LEU A 398 -4.49 19.02 9.02
C LEU A 398 -4.88 20.41 9.55
N GLN A 399 -5.31 20.54 10.80
CA GLN A 399 -5.67 21.83 11.42
C GLN A 399 -4.57 22.38 12.35
N ASN A 400 -3.54 21.59 12.68
CA ASN A 400 -2.47 22.02 13.58
C ASN A 400 -1.45 22.92 12.86
N LYS A 401 -1.60 24.23 13.03
CA LYS A 401 -0.70 25.26 12.47
C LYS A 401 0.78 25.06 12.84
N LYS A 402 1.09 24.45 14.00
CA LYS A 402 2.48 24.20 14.40
C LYS A 402 3.13 23.15 13.51
N LEU A 403 2.38 22.13 13.09
CA LEU A 403 2.90 21.11 12.18
C LEU A 403 3.28 21.71 10.84
N TYR A 404 2.45 22.60 10.30
CA TYR A 404 2.75 23.30 9.04
C TYR A 404 3.97 24.22 9.08
N GLN A 405 4.51 24.56 10.26
CA GLN A 405 5.79 25.27 10.34
C GLN A 405 6.96 24.41 9.86
N GLN A 406 6.87 23.10 10.06
CA GLN A 406 7.93 22.13 9.77
C GLN A 406 7.56 21.17 8.63
N HIS A 407 6.29 21.12 8.23
CA HIS A 407 5.76 20.11 7.32
C HIS A 407 4.99 20.73 6.15
N ARG A 408 5.03 20.03 5.02
CA ARG A 408 4.06 20.21 3.94
C ARG A 408 3.52 18.86 3.50
N PHE A 409 2.23 18.82 3.17
CA PHE A 409 1.53 17.61 2.79
C PHE A 409 1.03 17.72 1.35
N CYS A 410 1.21 16.67 0.57
CA CYS A 410 0.61 16.55 -0.74
C CYS A 410 -0.16 15.23 -0.83
N ILE A 411 -1.44 15.31 -1.19
CA ILE A 411 -2.36 14.18 -1.19
C ILE A 411 -3.00 14.05 -2.57
N PHE A 412 -2.83 12.90 -3.18
CA PHE A 412 -3.44 12.58 -4.46
C PHE A 412 -4.63 11.64 -4.23
N VAL A 413 -5.81 11.99 -4.71
CA VAL A 413 -7.04 11.20 -4.52
C VAL A 413 -7.65 10.91 -5.89
N ASP A 414 -7.60 9.64 -6.32
CA ASP A 414 -8.17 9.19 -7.58
C ASP A 414 -9.59 8.66 -7.39
N GLY A 415 -10.50 9.05 -8.30
CA GLY A 415 -11.83 8.48 -8.42
C GLY A 415 -12.81 8.94 -7.35
N LEU A 416 -12.98 10.25 -7.11
CA LEU A 416 -13.99 10.74 -6.16
C LEU A 416 -15.41 10.23 -6.47
N ASP A 417 -15.72 10.00 -7.75
CA ASP A 417 -16.98 9.38 -8.18
C ASP A 417 -17.11 7.90 -7.75
N GLU A 418 -16.03 7.23 -7.37
CA GLU A 418 -16.05 5.85 -6.89
C GLU A 418 -16.33 5.73 -5.38
N PHE A 419 -16.41 6.84 -4.64
CA PHE A 419 -16.93 6.89 -3.27
C PHE A 419 -18.34 6.29 -3.20
N GLU A 420 -18.70 5.67 -2.07
CA GLU A 420 -20.02 5.10 -1.82
C GLU A 420 -20.85 6.00 -0.88
N PRO A 421 -21.79 6.81 -1.41
CA PRO A 421 -22.62 7.69 -0.60
C PRO A 421 -23.55 6.95 0.36
N GLY A 422 -23.77 7.52 1.53
CA GLY A 422 -24.87 7.15 2.44
C GLY A 422 -24.75 5.81 3.19
N VAL A 423 -23.85 4.90 2.83
CA VAL A 423 -23.80 3.55 3.44
C VAL A 423 -22.97 3.50 4.73
N GLN A 424 -21.74 4.04 4.70
CA GLN A 424 -20.82 3.94 5.85
C GLN A 424 -20.70 5.24 6.63
N ASP A 425 -20.55 6.35 5.91
CA ASP A 425 -20.28 7.65 6.52
C ASP A 425 -21.54 8.52 6.63
N GLY A 426 -22.64 8.12 5.98
CA GLY A 426 -23.86 8.95 5.87
C GLY A 426 -23.70 10.19 4.99
N LEU A 427 -22.56 10.33 4.31
CA LEU A 427 -22.20 11.48 3.49
C LEU A 427 -22.64 11.30 2.05
N ASP A 428 -23.02 12.38 1.40
CA ASP A 428 -23.15 12.45 -0.06
C ASP A 428 -21.87 12.99 -0.74
N TYR A 429 -21.92 13.21 -2.06
CA TYR A 429 -20.76 13.75 -2.79
C TYR A 429 -20.48 15.22 -2.44
N ILE A 430 -21.49 16.02 -2.11
CA ILE A 430 -21.33 17.42 -1.72
C ILE A 430 -20.65 17.48 -0.35
N ASP A 431 -21.07 16.63 0.57
CA ASP A 431 -20.41 16.46 1.87
C ASP A 431 -18.95 16.06 1.72
N LEU A 432 -18.63 15.11 0.82
CA LEU A 432 -17.25 14.72 0.54
C LEU A 432 -16.42 15.91 0.04
N VAL A 433 -16.94 16.67 -0.93
CA VAL A 433 -16.29 17.89 -1.44
C VAL A 433 -16.07 18.90 -0.32
N ASN A 434 -17.08 19.14 0.51
CA ASN A 434 -17.00 20.05 1.65
C ASN A 434 -15.90 19.64 2.64
N VAL A 435 -15.79 18.35 2.96
CA VAL A 435 -14.73 17.81 3.82
C VAL A 435 -13.35 18.06 3.22
N LEU A 436 -13.16 17.76 1.93
CA LEU A 436 -11.88 17.96 1.23
C LEU A 436 -11.50 19.45 1.18
N ARG A 437 -12.46 20.35 0.93
CA ARG A 437 -12.22 21.80 0.99
C ARG A 437 -11.85 22.26 2.40
N GLN A 438 -12.56 21.78 3.43
CA GLN A 438 -12.28 22.12 4.83
C GLN A 438 -10.86 21.78 5.26
N TRP A 439 -10.29 20.68 4.75
CA TRP A 439 -8.89 20.31 5.02
C TRP A 439 -7.88 21.38 4.59
N THR A 440 -8.21 22.17 3.57
CA THR A 440 -7.29 23.18 3.02
C THR A 440 -7.33 24.53 3.74
N ILE A 441 -8.42 24.84 4.47
CA ILE A 441 -8.66 26.17 5.09
C ILE A 441 -7.54 26.57 6.06
N HIS A 442 -7.03 25.61 6.84
CA HIS A 442 -6.04 25.87 7.88
C HIS A 442 -4.60 25.65 7.42
N ALA A 443 -4.41 25.25 6.16
CA ALA A 443 -3.11 24.83 5.65
C ALA A 443 -2.19 25.99 5.25
N ASP A 444 -2.75 27.16 4.91
CA ASP A 444 -1.98 28.36 4.55
C ASP A 444 -0.88 28.06 3.51
N GLY A 445 -1.26 27.37 2.42
CA GLY A 445 -0.35 26.98 1.33
C GLY A 445 0.57 25.78 1.63
N ASN A 446 0.35 25.06 2.74
CA ASN A 446 1.17 23.89 3.13
C ASN A 446 0.48 22.53 2.91
N LEU A 447 -0.72 22.53 2.30
CA LEU A 447 -1.44 21.33 1.85
C LEU A 447 -1.77 21.50 0.37
N LYS A 448 -1.49 20.45 -0.42
CA LYS A 448 -1.90 20.34 -1.82
C LYS A 448 -2.75 19.09 -2.03
N LEU A 449 -3.90 19.24 -2.70
CA LEU A 449 -4.78 18.13 -3.06
C LEU A 449 -4.85 18.00 -4.59
N CYS A 450 -4.45 16.86 -5.15
CA CYS A 450 -4.74 16.53 -6.54
C CYS A 450 -5.89 15.53 -6.58
N LEU A 451 -7.02 15.93 -7.16
CA LEU A 451 -8.27 15.19 -7.13
C LEU A 451 -8.64 14.74 -8.54
N SER A 452 -9.07 13.49 -8.70
CA SER A 452 -9.59 13.00 -9.98
C SER A 452 -11.04 12.53 -9.86
N SER A 453 -11.86 12.82 -10.87
CA SER A 453 -13.25 12.33 -10.92
C SER A 453 -13.78 12.21 -12.35
N ARG A 454 -14.92 11.55 -12.51
CA ARG A 454 -15.77 11.71 -13.70
C ARG A 454 -16.34 13.13 -13.80
N GLU A 455 -16.85 13.44 -14.99
CA GLU A 455 -17.55 14.68 -15.32
C GLU A 455 -19.00 14.66 -14.79
N GLU A 456 -19.16 14.36 -13.50
CA GLU A 456 -20.44 14.45 -12.82
C GLU A 456 -20.67 15.90 -12.37
N GLY A 457 -21.91 16.39 -12.47
CA GLY A 457 -22.25 17.81 -12.23
C GLY A 457 -21.72 18.33 -10.90
N VAL A 458 -21.89 17.57 -9.82
CA VAL A 458 -21.42 17.95 -8.48
C VAL A 458 -19.93 18.30 -8.45
N PHE A 459 -19.06 17.50 -9.09
CA PHE A 459 -17.62 17.78 -9.08
C PHE A 459 -17.24 18.89 -10.05
N MET A 460 -17.93 18.99 -11.19
CA MET A 460 -17.66 20.03 -12.18
C MET A 460 -18.06 21.42 -11.68
N ASP A 461 -19.22 21.52 -11.03
CA ASP A 461 -19.73 22.78 -10.47
C ASP A 461 -18.87 23.22 -9.29
N GLU A 462 -18.57 22.29 -8.37
CA GLU A 462 -17.81 22.63 -7.16
C GLU A 462 -16.36 23.00 -7.47
N TYR A 463 -15.65 22.29 -8.36
CA TYR A 463 -14.23 22.53 -8.67
C TYR A 463 -14.00 23.45 -9.88
N GLU A 464 -15.02 24.13 -10.41
CA GLU A 464 -14.90 24.99 -11.60
C GLU A 464 -13.81 26.08 -11.46
N SER A 465 -13.68 26.63 -10.25
CA SER A 465 -12.72 27.70 -9.95
C SER A 465 -11.29 27.21 -9.66
N ASP A 466 -11.11 25.91 -9.43
CA ASP A 466 -9.81 25.33 -9.14
C ASP A 466 -9.03 25.02 -10.43
N PRO A 467 -7.69 25.08 -10.41
CA PRO A 467 -6.90 24.72 -11.58
C PRO A 467 -7.11 23.25 -11.93
N GLY A 468 -7.21 22.97 -13.22
CA GLY A 468 -7.49 21.62 -13.68
C GLY A 468 -7.49 21.47 -15.19
N PHE A 469 -7.76 20.25 -15.64
CA PHE A 469 -7.98 19.95 -17.06
C PHE A 469 -8.84 18.70 -17.25
N ARG A 470 -9.39 18.58 -18.46
CA ARG A 470 -10.17 17.43 -18.92
C ARG A 470 -9.27 16.48 -19.70
N LEU A 471 -9.08 15.26 -19.21
CA LEU A 471 -8.06 14.36 -19.76
C LEU A 471 -8.34 13.92 -21.22
N GLN A 472 -9.61 13.72 -21.59
CA GLN A 472 -9.96 13.28 -22.94
C GLN A 472 -9.57 14.30 -24.03
N ASP A 473 -9.43 15.58 -23.66
CA ASP A 473 -9.09 16.65 -24.60
C ASP A 473 -7.58 16.68 -24.88
N LEU A 474 -6.77 16.01 -24.05
CA LEU A 474 -5.31 16.04 -24.09
C LEU A 474 -4.66 14.74 -24.61
N THR A 475 -5.44 13.67 -24.76
CA THR A 475 -4.91 12.31 -25.00
C THR A 475 -4.96 11.84 -26.45
N ARG A 476 -5.41 12.70 -27.39
CA ARG A 476 -5.49 12.31 -28.82
C ARG A 476 -4.14 11.83 -29.37
N PHE A 477 -3.05 12.55 -29.10
CA PHE A 477 -1.71 12.15 -29.55
C PHE A 477 -1.19 10.90 -28.86
N ASP A 478 -1.48 10.76 -27.57
CA ASP A 478 -1.14 9.55 -26.81
C ASP A 478 -1.80 8.32 -27.46
N MET A 479 -3.06 8.43 -27.88
CA MET A 479 -3.76 7.37 -28.62
C MET A 479 -3.17 7.11 -30.00
N GLN A 480 -2.80 8.16 -30.75
CA GLN A 480 -2.13 8.01 -32.05
C GLN A 480 -0.81 7.25 -31.92
N ASN A 481 0.01 7.61 -30.95
CA ASN A 481 1.28 6.95 -30.67
C ASN A 481 1.07 5.50 -30.22
N TYR A 482 0.07 5.25 -29.37
CA TYR A 482 -0.31 3.90 -28.97
C TYR A 482 -0.73 3.04 -30.17
N VAL A 483 -1.59 3.55 -31.06
CA VAL A 483 -2.01 2.86 -32.28
C VAL A 483 -0.81 2.56 -33.18
N ARG A 484 0.04 3.56 -33.43
CA ARG A 484 1.24 3.41 -34.28
C ARG A 484 2.20 2.36 -33.73
N SER A 485 2.46 2.39 -32.43
CA SER A 485 3.34 1.43 -31.74
C SER A 485 2.78 0.01 -31.80
N ARG A 486 1.48 -0.17 -31.50
CA ARG A 486 0.84 -1.48 -31.44
C ARG A 486 0.53 -2.10 -32.80
N LEU A 487 0.40 -1.29 -33.85
CA LEU A 487 0.18 -1.72 -35.23
C LEU A 487 1.44 -1.56 -36.09
N SER A 488 2.63 -1.55 -35.48
CA SER A 488 3.92 -1.42 -36.18
C SER A 488 4.14 -2.50 -37.24
N ASN A 489 3.68 -3.73 -36.99
CA ASN A 489 3.80 -4.89 -37.88
C ASN A 489 2.79 -4.90 -39.04
N LEU A 490 1.93 -3.89 -39.18
CA LEU A 490 1.03 -3.79 -40.32
C LEU A 490 1.82 -3.31 -41.54
N GLU A 491 1.99 -4.19 -42.54
CA GLU A 491 2.77 -3.91 -43.75
C GLU A 491 2.20 -2.77 -44.61
N ASN A 492 0.88 -2.59 -44.58
CA ASN A 492 0.20 -1.56 -45.34
C ASN A 492 0.28 -0.21 -44.60
N GLU A 493 1.25 0.63 -44.98
CA GLU A 493 1.48 1.95 -44.38
C GLU A 493 0.32 2.93 -44.59
N ASP A 494 -0.40 2.87 -45.73
CA ASP A 494 -1.57 3.73 -45.97
C ASP A 494 -2.70 3.42 -44.99
N LEU A 495 -3.00 2.13 -44.80
CA LEU A 495 -4.02 1.67 -43.84
C LEU A 495 -3.60 1.99 -42.40
N LYS A 496 -2.32 1.86 -42.08
CA LYS A 496 -1.78 2.23 -40.78
C LYS A 496 -1.94 3.72 -40.50
N GLY A 497 -1.67 4.57 -41.49
CA GLY A 497 -1.91 6.02 -41.42
C GLY A 497 -3.38 6.37 -41.20
N GLU A 498 -4.30 5.70 -41.89
CA GLU A 498 -5.75 5.82 -41.67
C GLU A 498 -6.13 5.43 -40.25
N PHE A 499 -5.70 4.26 -39.76
CA PHE A 499 -6.01 3.79 -38.40
C PHE A 499 -5.47 4.71 -37.31
N VAL A 500 -4.29 5.29 -37.51
CA VAL A 500 -3.72 6.27 -36.58
C VAL A 500 -4.62 7.50 -36.46
N ASN A 501 -5.37 7.90 -37.48
CA ASN A 501 -6.28 9.04 -37.40
C ASN A 501 -7.70 8.62 -36.96
N ASP A 502 -8.26 7.59 -37.58
CA ASP A 502 -9.65 7.19 -37.41
C ASP A 502 -9.96 6.61 -36.03
N ILE A 503 -9.03 5.83 -35.46
CA ILE A 503 -9.24 5.19 -34.15
C ILE A 503 -9.36 6.25 -33.04
N PRO A 504 -8.41 7.19 -32.87
CA PRO A 504 -8.57 8.27 -31.89
C PRO A 504 -9.85 9.08 -32.11
N ASP A 505 -10.19 9.41 -33.36
CA ASP A 505 -11.38 10.22 -33.67
C ASP A 505 -12.69 9.49 -33.33
N LYS A 506 -12.78 8.17 -33.56
CA LYS A 506 -13.94 7.36 -33.16
C LYS A 506 -14.01 7.09 -31.66
N SER A 507 -12.87 7.10 -30.96
CA SER A 507 -12.81 6.86 -29.52
C SER A 507 -13.47 7.98 -28.71
N SER A 508 -13.61 9.18 -29.28
CA SER A 508 -14.11 10.38 -28.59
C SER A 508 -13.35 10.67 -27.28
N GLY A 509 -12.05 10.36 -27.26
CA GLY A 509 -11.15 10.53 -26.12
C GLY A 509 -11.29 9.48 -25.02
N ILE A 510 -11.85 8.31 -25.33
CA ILE A 510 -11.92 7.16 -24.42
C ILE A 510 -10.78 6.18 -24.76
N PHE A 511 -9.70 6.20 -23.96
CA PHE A 511 -8.53 5.35 -24.19
C PHE A 511 -8.85 3.85 -24.13
N LEU A 512 -9.78 3.43 -23.26
CA LEU A 512 -10.22 2.03 -23.21
C LEU A 512 -10.84 1.56 -24.53
N TRP A 513 -11.57 2.43 -25.23
CA TRP A 513 -12.11 2.12 -26.56
C TRP A 513 -10.97 1.86 -27.54
N THR A 514 -9.98 2.76 -27.59
CA THR A 514 -8.77 2.62 -28.42
C THR A 514 -8.04 1.31 -28.12
N TYR A 515 -7.85 0.98 -26.84
CA TYR A 515 -7.21 -0.26 -26.42
C TYR A 515 -7.95 -1.50 -26.94
N LEU A 516 -9.28 -1.57 -26.75
CA LEU A 516 -10.10 -2.69 -27.18
C LEU A 516 -10.08 -2.86 -28.70
N VAL A 517 -10.23 -1.76 -29.45
CA VAL A 517 -10.25 -1.79 -30.92
C VAL A 517 -8.91 -2.23 -31.50
N VAL A 518 -7.79 -1.66 -31.00
CA VAL A 518 -6.45 -2.07 -31.42
C VAL A 518 -6.22 -3.55 -31.12
N LYS A 519 -6.65 -4.05 -29.95
CA LYS A 519 -6.56 -5.47 -29.61
C LYS A 519 -7.33 -6.34 -30.61
N THR A 520 -8.56 -5.98 -30.96
CA THR A 520 -9.37 -6.72 -31.93
C THR A 520 -8.74 -6.71 -33.33
N ILE A 521 -8.19 -5.58 -33.77
CA ILE A 521 -7.46 -5.47 -35.06
C ILE A 521 -6.25 -6.40 -35.06
N ARG A 522 -5.42 -6.38 -34.00
CA ARG A 522 -4.24 -7.26 -33.89
C ARG A 522 -4.61 -8.74 -33.91
N ASN A 523 -5.71 -9.13 -33.26
CA ASN A 523 -6.20 -10.50 -33.32
C ASN A 523 -6.59 -10.89 -34.76
N LYS A 524 -7.28 -10.02 -35.51
CA LYS A 524 -7.61 -10.27 -36.92
C LYS A 524 -6.37 -10.33 -37.83
N MET A 525 -5.34 -9.52 -37.57
CA MET A 525 -4.07 -9.60 -38.28
C MET A 525 -3.39 -10.96 -38.10
N THR A 526 -3.47 -11.53 -36.89
CA THR A 526 -2.93 -12.88 -36.60
C THR A 526 -3.58 -13.96 -37.46
N HIS A 527 -4.87 -13.81 -37.78
CA HIS A 527 -5.60 -14.70 -38.68
C HIS A 527 -5.45 -14.32 -40.17
N LYS A 528 -4.40 -13.57 -40.54
CA LYS A 528 -4.10 -13.13 -41.92
C LYS A 528 -5.26 -12.42 -42.62
N ALA A 529 -6.04 -11.63 -41.87
CA ALA A 529 -7.09 -10.81 -42.45
C ALA A 529 -6.52 -9.79 -43.46
N THR A 530 -7.23 -9.57 -44.56
CA THR A 530 -6.82 -8.60 -45.58
C THR A 530 -6.99 -7.16 -45.09
N SER A 531 -6.26 -6.22 -45.68
CA SER A 531 -6.39 -4.78 -45.40
C SER A 531 -7.84 -4.28 -45.55
N GLU A 532 -8.58 -4.78 -46.55
CA GLU A 532 -9.99 -4.41 -46.75
C GLU A 532 -10.89 -4.93 -45.62
N THR A 533 -10.66 -6.15 -45.14
CA THR A 533 -11.40 -6.71 -44.00
C THR A 533 -11.17 -5.89 -42.73
N LEU A 534 -9.93 -5.46 -42.48
CA LEU A 534 -9.60 -4.62 -41.32
C LEU A 534 -10.27 -3.24 -41.41
N ARG A 535 -10.26 -2.61 -42.59
CA ARG A 535 -10.94 -1.33 -42.84
C ARG A 535 -12.45 -1.45 -42.63
N LYS A 536 -13.09 -2.47 -43.22
CA LYS A 536 -14.51 -2.75 -43.02
C LYS A 536 -14.84 -2.97 -41.54
N HIS A 537 -13.98 -3.69 -40.83
CA HIS A 537 -14.16 -3.91 -39.40
C HIS A 537 -14.16 -2.59 -38.62
N LEU A 538 -13.15 -1.73 -38.81
CA LEU A 538 -13.10 -0.43 -38.13
C LEU A 538 -14.33 0.43 -38.48
N ASN A 539 -14.79 0.39 -39.72
CA ASN A 539 -15.95 1.18 -40.18
C ASN A 539 -17.27 0.77 -39.50
N MET A 540 -17.46 -0.51 -39.19
CA MET A 540 -18.64 -1.01 -38.49
C MET A 540 -18.65 -0.69 -36.99
N LEU A 541 -17.50 -0.37 -36.40
CA LEU A 541 -17.43 -0.10 -34.97
C LEU A 541 -18.06 1.27 -34.64
N PRO A 542 -18.97 1.32 -33.64
CA PRO A 542 -19.61 2.54 -33.23
C PRO A 542 -18.66 3.42 -32.42
N ARG A 543 -18.99 4.72 -32.35
CA ARG A 543 -18.26 5.68 -31.53
C ARG A 543 -18.65 5.54 -30.06
N GLY A 544 -17.68 5.72 -29.17
CA GLY A 544 -17.91 5.68 -27.73
C GLY A 544 -18.03 4.28 -27.13
N LEU A 545 -17.80 4.20 -25.82
CA LEU A 545 -17.62 2.93 -25.11
C LEU A 545 -18.93 2.13 -24.93
N GLU A 546 -20.03 2.80 -24.60
CA GLU A 546 -21.32 2.14 -24.38
C GLU A 546 -21.82 1.46 -25.66
N SER A 547 -21.83 2.19 -26.77
CA SER A 547 -22.20 1.64 -28.08
C SER A 547 -21.24 0.53 -28.51
N LEU A 548 -19.95 0.63 -28.18
CA LEU A 548 -18.99 -0.45 -28.44
C LEU A 548 -19.35 -1.71 -27.67
N PHE A 549 -19.68 -1.62 -26.37
CA PHE A 549 -20.12 -2.79 -25.60
C PHE A 549 -21.41 -3.39 -26.18
N HIS A 550 -22.38 -2.56 -26.56
CA HIS A 550 -23.60 -3.03 -27.19
C HIS A 550 -23.30 -3.78 -28.50
N HIS A 551 -22.42 -3.24 -29.33
CA HIS A 551 -21.97 -3.88 -30.56
C HIS A 551 -21.27 -5.22 -30.29
N ILE A 552 -20.37 -5.28 -29.30
CA ILE A 552 -19.68 -6.53 -28.91
C ILE A 552 -20.69 -7.59 -28.48
N LEU A 553 -21.66 -7.23 -27.63
CA LEU A 553 -22.69 -8.16 -27.16
C LEU A 553 -23.59 -8.67 -28.30
N GLN A 554 -23.87 -7.83 -29.30
CA GLN A 554 -24.64 -8.21 -30.49
C GLN A 554 -23.86 -9.12 -31.46
N GLN A 555 -22.53 -9.09 -31.43
CA GLN A 555 -21.67 -9.92 -32.29
C GLN A 555 -21.46 -11.33 -31.72
N LEU A 556 -21.87 -11.60 -30.48
CA LEU A 556 -21.77 -12.93 -29.88
C LEU A 556 -22.73 -13.91 -30.56
N GLU A 557 -22.27 -15.14 -30.77
CA GLU A 557 -23.13 -16.24 -31.23
C GLU A 557 -24.33 -16.40 -30.28
N PRO A 558 -25.53 -16.80 -30.76
CA PRO A 558 -26.74 -16.82 -29.93
C PRO A 558 -26.60 -17.61 -28.61
N GLY A 559 -25.79 -18.67 -28.61
CA GLY A 559 -25.44 -19.44 -27.41
C GLY A 559 -24.59 -18.64 -26.42
N ASP A 560 -23.51 -18.02 -26.90
CA ASP A 560 -22.60 -17.22 -26.08
C ASP A 560 -23.27 -15.94 -25.56
N ALA A 561 -24.10 -15.30 -26.39
CA ALA A 561 -24.89 -14.14 -26.00
C ALA A 561 -25.85 -14.48 -24.84
N ARG A 562 -26.57 -15.60 -24.95
CA ARG A 562 -27.49 -16.07 -23.90
C ARG A 562 -26.74 -16.36 -22.61
N LYS A 563 -25.61 -17.07 -22.69
CA LYS A 563 -24.79 -17.38 -21.52
C LYS A 563 -24.25 -16.11 -20.86
N THR A 564 -23.72 -15.18 -21.66
CA THR A 564 -23.20 -13.89 -21.20
C THR A 564 -24.27 -13.06 -20.50
N LEU A 565 -25.46 -12.93 -21.08
CA LEU A 565 -26.57 -12.18 -20.48
C LEU A 565 -27.03 -12.82 -19.16
N ARG A 566 -27.07 -14.16 -19.07
CA ARG A 566 -27.40 -14.86 -17.81
C ARG A 566 -26.35 -14.66 -16.73
N ILE A 567 -25.06 -14.66 -17.10
CA ILE A 567 -23.98 -14.33 -16.16
C ILE A 567 -24.18 -12.91 -15.62
N ILE A 568 -24.42 -11.94 -16.51
CA ILE A 568 -24.65 -10.54 -16.12
C ILE A 568 -25.87 -10.42 -15.19
N ASP A 569 -26.99 -11.05 -15.54
CA ASP A 569 -28.23 -11.04 -14.75
C ASP A 569 -28.05 -11.70 -13.37
N SER A 570 -27.34 -12.84 -13.34
CA SER A 570 -27.01 -13.54 -12.08
C SER A 570 -26.12 -12.68 -11.17
N LEU A 571 -25.11 -11.99 -11.75
CA LEU A 571 -24.24 -11.08 -11.01
C LEU A 571 -25.01 -9.84 -10.49
N GLN A 572 -25.95 -9.30 -11.27
CA GLN A 572 -26.80 -8.19 -10.82
C GLN A 572 -27.74 -8.62 -9.69
N THR A 573 -28.30 -9.82 -9.79
CA THR A 573 -29.17 -10.40 -8.76
C THR A 573 -28.40 -10.69 -7.47
N ALA A 574 -27.20 -11.28 -7.57
CA ALA A 574 -26.30 -11.51 -6.43
C ALA A 574 -25.68 -10.25 -5.86
N LYS A 575 -25.80 -9.10 -6.53
CA LYS A 575 -25.47 -7.80 -5.93
C LYS A 575 -26.62 -7.24 -5.11
N SER A 576 -27.85 -7.52 -5.52
CA SER A 576 -29.08 -7.07 -4.85
C SER A 576 -29.49 -7.98 -3.68
N ILE A 577 -29.03 -9.22 -3.68
CA ILE A 577 -29.24 -10.24 -2.65
C ILE A 577 -27.86 -10.60 -2.11
N PRO A 578 -27.62 -10.76 -0.80
CA PRO A 578 -26.31 -11.16 -0.25
C PRO A 578 -26.02 -12.65 -0.53
N LEU A 579 -26.01 -13.02 -1.80
CA LEU A 579 -25.74 -14.35 -2.30
C LEU A 579 -24.31 -14.38 -2.84
N GLU A 580 -23.44 -15.11 -2.17
CA GLU A 580 -22.12 -15.39 -2.74
C GLU A 580 -22.30 -16.38 -3.89
N LEU A 581 -21.95 -15.96 -5.11
CA LEU A 581 -21.89 -16.82 -6.29
C LEU A 581 -20.42 -17.20 -6.54
N PRO A 582 -19.99 -18.43 -6.18
CA PRO A 582 -18.67 -18.92 -6.55
C PRO A 582 -18.51 -18.89 -8.07
N MET A 583 -17.30 -18.65 -8.59
CA MET A 583 -17.09 -18.68 -10.05
C MET A 583 -17.47 -20.03 -10.67
N LEU A 584 -17.40 -21.09 -9.87
CA LEU A 584 -17.85 -22.43 -10.23
C LEU A 584 -19.33 -22.49 -10.63
N ALA A 585 -20.18 -21.63 -10.07
CA ALA A 585 -21.60 -21.58 -10.40
C ALA A 585 -21.83 -21.24 -11.90
N PHE A 586 -20.94 -20.45 -12.49
CA PHE A 586 -21.03 -20.08 -13.91
C PHE A 586 -20.59 -21.21 -14.85
N PHE A 587 -19.80 -22.18 -14.37
CA PHE A 587 -19.48 -23.40 -15.14
C PHE A 587 -20.73 -24.27 -15.32
N LEU A 588 -21.59 -24.31 -14.30
CA LEU A 588 -22.81 -25.10 -14.29
C LEU A 588 -23.97 -24.46 -15.09
N LEU A 589 -23.80 -23.26 -15.63
CA LEU A 589 -24.83 -22.62 -16.46
C LEU A 589 -25.19 -23.45 -17.70
N ASP A 590 -24.22 -24.12 -18.31
CA ASP A 590 -24.47 -24.96 -19.50
C ASP A 590 -25.23 -26.24 -19.14
N GLU A 591 -25.08 -26.72 -17.91
CA GLU A 591 -25.83 -27.87 -17.37
C GLU A 591 -27.26 -27.44 -17.04
N TYR A 592 -27.42 -26.28 -16.39
CA TYR A 592 -28.72 -25.68 -16.09
C TYR A 592 -29.52 -25.34 -17.36
N ASP A 593 -28.85 -24.88 -18.43
CA ASP A 593 -29.47 -24.62 -19.73
C ASP A 593 -29.99 -25.89 -20.40
N ARG A 594 -29.33 -27.03 -20.15
CA ARG A 594 -29.76 -28.33 -20.67
C ARG A 594 -30.85 -28.98 -19.82
N ASP A 595 -30.84 -28.73 -18.52
CA ASP A 595 -31.90 -29.16 -17.61
C ASP A 595 -32.19 -28.13 -16.51
N LEU A 596 -33.38 -27.54 -16.57
CA LEU A 596 -33.87 -26.59 -15.56
C LEU A 596 -34.07 -27.24 -14.17
N LYS A 597 -34.14 -28.57 -14.09
CA LYS A 597 -34.20 -29.34 -12.84
C LYS A 597 -32.84 -29.86 -12.40
N PHE A 598 -31.75 -29.47 -13.06
CA PHE A 598 -30.39 -29.90 -12.74
C PHE A 598 -30.05 -29.71 -11.25
N SER A 599 -30.42 -28.56 -10.68
CA SER A 599 -30.21 -28.23 -9.27
C SER A 599 -31.05 -29.05 -8.28
N LEU A 600 -32.01 -29.84 -8.78
CA LEU A 600 -32.93 -30.69 -8.00
C LEU A 600 -32.63 -32.18 -8.16
N ARG A 601 -31.58 -32.56 -8.89
CA ARG A 601 -31.17 -33.96 -9.07
C ARG A 601 -30.27 -34.40 -7.92
N ASP A 602 -30.52 -35.60 -7.39
CA ASP A 602 -29.61 -36.27 -6.47
C ASP A 602 -28.31 -36.69 -7.20
N GLY A 603 -27.15 -36.53 -6.54
CA GLY A 603 -25.85 -37.01 -7.07
C GLY A 603 -24.91 -35.95 -7.68
N LEU A 604 -25.17 -34.65 -7.50
CA LEU A 604 -24.24 -33.57 -7.88
C LEU A 604 -22.84 -33.70 -7.25
N GLU A 605 -22.71 -34.46 -6.16
CA GLU A 605 -21.44 -34.80 -5.50
C GLU A 605 -20.49 -35.63 -6.37
N SER A 606 -21.00 -36.29 -7.42
CA SER A 606 -20.22 -37.16 -8.32
C SER A 606 -19.69 -36.45 -9.57
N TYR A 607 -20.08 -35.19 -9.79
CA TYR A 607 -19.59 -34.40 -10.91
C TYR A 607 -18.13 -34.00 -10.70
N THR A 608 -17.32 -34.14 -11.76
CA THR A 608 -15.92 -33.68 -11.74
C THR A 608 -15.91 -32.16 -11.82
N ILE A 609 -15.96 -31.54 -10.65
CA ILE A 609 -15.88 -30.10 -10.49
C ILE A 609 -14.42 -29.66 -10.74
N PRO A 610 -14.16 -28.72 -11.68
CA PRO A 610 -12.83 -28.15 -11.84
C PRO A 610 -12.42 -27.43 -10.56
N ASP A 611 -11.18 -27.63 -10.10
CA ASP A 611 -10.66 -26.92 -8.92
C ASP A 611 -10.81 -25.40 -9.12
N GLU A 612 -11.35 -24.71 -8.12
CA GLU A 612 -11.54 -23.27 -8.15
C GLU A 612 -10.22 -22.51 -8.35
N ASN A 613 -9.10 -23.08 -7.88
CA ASN A 613 -7.76 -22.57 -8.14
C ASN A 613 -7.35 -22.74 -9.61
N VAL A 614 -7.78 -23.82 -10.26
CA VAL A 614 -7.55 -24.03 -11.71
C VAL A 614 -8.40 -23.07 -12.53
N LEU A 615 -9.65 -22.81 -12.16
CA LEU A 615 -10.50 -21.79 -12.80
C LEU A 615 -9.96 -20.36 -12.57
N LYS A 616 -9.53 -20.04 -11.34
CA LYS A 616 -8.83 -18.78 -11.03
C LYS A 616 -7.51 -18.65 -11.79
N ALA A 617 -6.75 -19.74 -11.92
CA ALA A 617 -5.52 -19.78 -12.70
C ALA A 617 -5.77 -19.77 -14.21
N GLN A 618 -6.92 -20.23 -14.71
CA GLN A 618 -7.33 -20.10 -16.11
C GLN A 618 -7.84 -18.70 -16.44
N LEU A 619 -8.45 -17.99 -15.48
CA LEU A 619 -8.85 -16.59 -15.64
C LEU A 619 -7.66 -15.63 -15.50
N ARG A 620 -6.76 -15.88 -14.54
CA ARG A 620 -5.43 -15.24 -14.47
C ARG A 620 -4.57 -15.65 -15.68
N GLY A 621 -4.68 -16.88 -16.12
CA GLY A 621 -4.11 -17.41 -17.36
C GLY A 621 -4.82 -16.96 -18.63
N MET A 622 -6.01 -16.37 -18.58
CA MET A 622 -6.54 -15.64 -19.73
C MET A 622 -5.95 -14.22 -19.79
N GLN A 623 -5.43 -13.72 -18.67
CA GLN A 623 -4.58 -12.53 -18.62
C GLN A 623 -3.11 -12.83 -18.99
N GLU A 624 -2.57 -14.02 -18.67
CA GLU A 624 -1.16 -14.38 -18.95
C GLU A 624 -0.95 -15.42 -20.07
N THR A 625 -1.83 -16.40 -20.27
CA THR A 625 -1.70 -17.52 -21.23
C THR A 625 -2.22 -17.25 -22.64
N GLN A 626 -2.70 -16.03 -22.96
CA GLN A 626 -2.71 -15.55 -24.36
C GLN A 626 -1.29 -15.22 -24.89
N ILE A 627 -0.26 -15.40 -24.06
CA ILE A 627 1.16 -15.27 -24.43
C ILE A 627 1.77 -16.62 -24.90
N TRP A 628 1.09 -17.77 -24.79
CA TRP A 628 1.68 -19.08 -25.11
C TRP A 628 0.89 -20.02 -26.05
N LEU A 629 -0.03 -19.50 -26.86
CA LEU A 629 -0.48 -20.18 -28.10
C LEU A 629 0.16 -19.54 -29.34
N SER A 630 1.48 -19.33 -29.27
CA SER A 630 2.36 -19.22 -30.44
C SER A 630 3.21 -20.49 -30.52
N LYS A 631 2.67 -21.50 -31.19
CA LYS A 631 3.43 -22.34 -32.10
C LYS A 631 2.64 -22.50 -33.38
#